data_AF-A0A6V7JE39-F1
#
_entry.id   AF-A0A6V7JE39-F1
#
_cell.length_a   1.000
_cell.length_b   1.000
_cell.length_c   1.000
_cell.angle_alpha   90.00
_cell.angle_beta   90.00
_cell.angle_gamma   90.00
#
_symmetry.space_group_name_H-M   'P 1'
#
loop_
_entity.id
_entity.type
_entity.pdbx_description
1 polymer ?
#
loop_
_entity_poly.entity_id
_entity_poly.type
_entity_poly.pdbx_seq_one_letter_code
_entity_poly.pdbx_strand_id
1 'polypeptide(L)'
;DLPSIINKTTEFLSKPKLSSKDMNLLVDHLSFDKMKENPAVNHKNHVRKGETEGGKESAFMRCGKMDQWKYAMTPDIIKKLDEWIQKNVEDCPALPNFIHI
;
A
#
# COMPACT_ATOMS: atom_id res chain seq x y z
N ASP A 1 -6.21 -8.61 -6.80
CA ASP A 1 -4.91 -9.11 -7.31
C ASP A 1 -4.25 -8.06 -8.20
N LEU A 2 -2.92 -8.08 -8.33
CA LEU A 2 -2.16 -7.06 -9.07
C LEU A 2 -2.42 -7.07 -10.60
N PRO A 3 -2.44 -8.23 -11.30
CA PRO A 3 -2.73 -8.27 -12.74
C PRO A 3 -4.09 -7.65 -13.12
N SER A 4 -5.14 -7.91 -12.33
CA SER A 4 -6.45 -7.32 -12.59
C SER A 4 -6.45 -5.80 -12.44
N ILE A 5 -5.71 -5.26 -11.48
CA ILE A 5 -5.56 -3.81 -11.32
C ILE A 5 -4.78 -3.21 -12.48
N ILE A 6 -3.69 -3.86 -12.92
CA ILE A 6 -2.94 -3.42 -14.11
C ILE A 6 -3.87 -3.34 -15.32
N ASN A 7 -4.70 -4.35 -15.56
CA ASN A 7 -5.66 -4.35 -16.67
C ASN A 7 -6.66 -3.19 -16.57
N LYS A 8 -7.24 -2.96 -15.38
CA LYS A 8 -8.14 -1.81 -15.15
C LYS A 8 -7.45 -0.48 -15.44
N THR A 9 -6.19 -0.33 -15.02
CA THR A 9 -5.39 0.87 -15.29
C THR A 9 -5.12 1.03 -16.79
N THR A 10 -4.80 -0.05 -17.51
CA THR A 10 -4.60 0.03 -18.97
C THR A 10 -5.87 0.44 -19.71
N GLU A 11 -7.03 -0.06 -19.29
CA GLU A 11 -8.32 0.31 -19.86
C GLU A 11 -8.65 1.78 -19.57
N PHE A 12 -8.45 2.23 -18.33
CA PHE A 12 -8.62 3.62 -17.93
C PHE A 12 -7.73 4.58 -18.77
N LEU A 13 -6.49 4.17 -19.05
CA LEU A 13 -5.54 4.94 -19.87
C LEU A 13 -5.75 4.75 -21.38
N SER A 14 -6.79 4.02 -21.80
CA SER A 14 -7.07 3.69 -23.22
C SER A 14 -5.87 3.05 -23.93
N LYS A 15 -5.13 2.19 -23.21
CA LYS A 15 -4.00 1.42 -23.75
C LYS A 15 -4.47 0.02 -24.16
N PRO A 16 -3.83 -0.59 -25.18
CA PRO A 16 -4.15 -1.95 -25.57
C PRO A 16 -3.86 -2.92 -24.42
N LYS A 17 -4.61 -4.04 -24.39
CA LYS A 17 -4.36 -5.11 -23.43
C LYS A 17 -2.94 -5.63 -23.60
N LEU A 18 -2.27 -5.85 -22.47
CA LEU A 18 -0.93 -6.41 -22.44
C LEU A 18 -0.96 -7.88 -22.86
N SER A 19 0.10 -8.32 -23.53
CA SER A 19 0.33 -9.75 -23.73
C SER A 19 0.60 -10.43 -22.37
N SER A 20 0.39 -11.74 -22.28
CA SER A 20 0.70 -12.48 -21.04
C SER A 20 2.17 -12.32 -20.62
N LYS A 21 3.08 -12.20 -21.60
CA LYS A 21 4.51 -11.97 -21.35
C LYS A 21 4.75 -10.59 -20.73
N ASP A 22 4.17 -9.54 -21.31
CA ASP A 22 4.35 -8.17 -20.82
C ASP A 22 3.68 -7.97 -19.46
N MET A 23 2.52 -8.60 -19.25
CA MET A 23 1.85 -8.61 -17.96
C MET A 23 2.74 -9.23 -16.88
N ASN A 24 3.31 -10.42 -17.13
CA ASN A 24 4.19 -11.08 -16.17
C ASN A 24 5.44 -10.25 -15.89
N LEU A 25 6.03 -9.63 -16.91
CA LEU A 25 7.17 -8.73 -16.76
C LEU A 25 6.83 -7.51 -15.88
N LEU A 26 5.67 -6.91 -16.11
CA LEU A 26 5.23 -5.74 -15.36
C LEU A 26 4.88 -6.09 -13.90
N VAL A 27 4.24 -7.24 -13.68
CA VAL A 27 3.94 -7.76 -12.34
C VAL A 27 5.22 -8.04 -11.55
N ASP A 28 6.23 -8.66 -12.17
CA ASP A 28 7.53 -8.88 -11.53
C ASP A 28 8.20 -7.53 -11.20
N HIS A 29 8.23 -6.61 -12.16
CA HIS A 29 8.85 -5.29 -11.97
C HIS A 29 8.19 -4.47 -10.85
N LEU A 30 6.86 -4.57 -10.72
CA LEU A 30 6.07 -3.91 -9.68
C LEU A 30 6.00 -4.70 -8.37
N SER A 31 6.68 -5.85 -8.27
CA SER A 31 6.78 -6.56 -7.01
C SER A 31 7.49 -5.69 -5.97
N PHE A 32 7.07 -5.85 -4.70
CA PHE A 32 7.61 -5.05 -3.62
C PHE A 32 9.14 -5.14 -3.52
N ASP A 33 9.70 -6.34 -3.72
CA ASP A 33 11.14 -6.57 -3.64
C ASP A 33 11.90 -5.82 -4.75
N LYS A 34 11.40 -5.85 -5.99
CA LYS A 34 12.01 -5.12 -7.11
C LYS A 34 11.89 -3.62 -6.93
N MET A 35 10.73 -3.13 -6.50
CA MET A 35 10.52 -1.70 -6.25
C MET A 35 11.37 -1.18 -5.10
N LYS A 36 11.54 -1.95 -4.03
CA LYS A 36 12.34 -1.58 -2.86
C LYS A 36 13.82 -1.39 -3.21
N GLU A 37 14.35 -2.19 -4.11
CA GLU A 37 15.74 -2.07 -4.57
C GLU A 37 15.93 -1.09 -5.72
N ASN A 38 14.87 -0.68 -6.42
CA ASN A 38 14.95 0.26 -7.53
C ASN A 38 15.26 1.69 -7.06
N PRO A 39 16.46 2.24 -7.37
CA PRO A 39 16.88 3.58 -6.92
C PRO A 39 15.99 4.72 -7.42
N ALA A 40 15.26 4.52 -8.53
CA ALA A 40 14.38 5.53 -9.10
C ALA A 40 13.11 5.77 -8.26
N VAL A 41 12.70 4.78 -7.46
CA VAL A 41 11.42 4.82 -6.72
C VAL A 41 11.57 4.53 -5.23
N ASN A 42 12.68 3.95 -4.78
CA ASN A 42 12.87 3.62 -3.37
C ASN A 42 13.23 4.83 -2.49
N HIS A 43 13.50 5.99 -3.11
CA HIS A 43 13.80 7.26 -2.46
C HIS A 43 14.86 7.19 -1.34
N LYS A 44 15.77 6.20 -1.36
CA LYS A 44 16.80 6.02 -0.31
C LYS A 44 17.66 7.28 -0.08
N ASN A 45 17.85 8.10 -1.12
CA ASN A 45 18.63 9.34 -1.05
C ASN A 45 17.83 10.56 -0.53
N HIS A 46 16.50 10.49 -0.50
CA HIS A 46 15.62 11.56 -0.02
C HIS A 46 15.09 11.31 1.39
N VAL A 47 15.17 10.06 1.86
CA VAL A 47 14.95 9.75 3.27
C VAL A 47 16.13 10.30 4.06
N ARG A 48 15.94 11.51 4.63
CA ARG A 48 16.94 12.20 5.44
C ARG A 48 17.41 11.29 6.57
N LYS A 49 18.72 11.03 6.64
CA LYS A 49 19.43 10.28 7.69
C LYS A 49 19.30 10.84 9.13
N GLY A 50 18.35 11.73 9.42
CA GLY A 50 18.26 12.43 10.71
C GLY A 50 16.86 12.68 11.26
N GLU A 51 15.79 12.28 10.58
CA GLU A 51 14.40 12.55 11.03
C GLU A 51 13.72 11.33 11.67
N THR A 52 14.44 10.21 11.82
CA THR A 52 13.93 9.05 12.55
C THR A 52 14.25 9.23 14.03
N GLU A 53 13.22 9.55 14.81
CA GLU A 53 13.28 9.45 16.28
C GLU A 53 13.87 8.06 16.66
N GLY A 54 15.06 8.06 17.26
CA GLY A 54 15.73 6.84 17.72
C GLY A 54 16.74 6.19 16.76
N GLY A 55 17.16 6.87 15.68
CA GLY A 55 18.30 6.42 14.85
C GLY A 55 18.08 5.11 14.08
N LYS A 56 16.82 4.66 13.97
CA LYS A 56 16.46 3.48 13.17
C LYS A 56 16.36 3.88 11.72
N GLU A 57 17.08 3.17 10.85
CA GLU A 57 17.01 3.35 9.41
C GLU A 57 15.56 3.25 8.93
N SER A 58 14.99 4.38 8.49
CA SER A 58 13.68 4.39 7.84
C SER A 58 13.86 4.12 6.35
N ALA A 59 13.02 3.26 5.82
CA ALA A 59 12.92 3.00 4.39
C ALA A 59 11.57 3.51 3.89
N PHE A 60 11.56 4.20 2.74
CA PHE A 60 10.31 4.61 2.09
C PHE A 60 9.43 3.39 1.79
N MET A 61 10.03 2.31 1.25
CA MET A 61 9.39 1.02 1.07
C MET A 61 9.73 0.08 2.24
N ARG A 62 8.86 0.01 3.25
CA ARG A 62 9.13 -0.63 4.56
C ARG A 62 8.77 -2.13 4.64
N CYS A 63 7.49 -2.49 4.63
CA CYS A 63 7.04 -3.87 4.88
C CYS A 63 6.15 -4.48 3.78
N GLY A 64 5.51 -3.69 2.92
CA GLY A 64 4.73 -4.20 1.77
C GLY A 64 3.60 -5.19 2.13
N LYS A 65 3.15 -5.22 3.39
CA LYS A 65 2.19 -6.20 3.93
C LYS A 65 0.97 -5.50 4.52
N MET A 66 -0.18 -6.15 4.39
CA MET A 66 -1.42 -5.74 5.05
C MET A 66 -1.38 -6.11 6.55
N ASP A 67 -2.36 -5.60 7.30
CA ASP A 67 -2.64 -5.98 8.70
C ASP A 67 -1.53 -5.73 9.73
N GLN A 68 -0.54 -4.90 9.41
CA GLN A 68 0.55 -4.56 10.35
C GLN A 68 0.06 -3.83 11.60
N TRP A 69 -1.09 -3.14 11.51
CA TRP A 69 -1.69 -2.44 12.64
C TRP A 69 -2.09 -3.40 13.78
N LYS A 70 -2.42 -4.67 13.48
CA LYS A 70 -2.74 -5.71 14.49
C LYS A 70 -1.61 -5.98 15.46
N TYR A 71 -0.37 -5.82 15.01
CA TYR A 71 0.84 -6.03 15.80
C TYR A 71 1.38 -4.74 16.41
N ALA A 72 1.02 -3.59 15.83
CA ALA A 72 1.51 -2.29 16.25
C ALA A 72 0.61 -1.58 17.27
N MET A 73 -0.68 -1.93 17.32
CA MET A 73 -1.68 -1.26 18.15
C MET A 73 -2.21 -2.18 19.26
N THR A 74 -2.54 -1.60 20.41
CA THR A 74 -3.23 -2.31 21.48
C THR A 74 -4.72 -2.47 21.16
N PRO A 75 -5.41 -3.45 21.75
CA PRO A 75 -6.85 -3.64 21.55
C PRO A 75 -7.69 -2.38 21.83
N ASP A 76 -7.32 -1.60 22.85
CA ASP A 76 -8.00 -0.35 23.18
C ASP A 76 -7.87 0.72 22.10
N ILE A 77 -6.70 0.79 21.44
CA ILE A 77 -6.47 1.73 20.34
C ILE A 77 -7.27 1.30 19.11
N ILE A 78 -7.27 0.01 18.80
CA ILE A 78 -8.03 -0.57 17.69
C ILE A 78 -9.52 -0.23 17.84
N LYS A 79 -10.08 -0.49 19.03
CA LYS A 79 -11.49 -0.17 19.33
C LYS A 79 -11.83 1.32 19.12
N LYS A 80 -10.98 2.23 19.61
CA LYS A 80 -11.18 3.67 19.42
C LYS A 80 -11.12 4.08 17.94
N LEU A 81 -10.26 3.42 17.16
CA LEU A 81 -10.15 3.66 15.72
C LEU A 81 -11.39 3.15 14.99
N ASP A 82 -11.90 1.97 15.32
CA ASP A 82 -13.14 1.44 14.73
C ASP A 82 -14.33 2.35 15.00
N GLU A 83 -14.53 2.77 16.25
CA GLU A 83 -15.60 3.71 16.64
C GLU A 83 -15.49 5.04 15.86
N TRP A 84 -14.27 5.55 15.70
CA TRP A 84 -14.03 6.77 14.94
C TRP A 84 -14.33 6.57 13.45
N ILE A 85 -13.89 5.46 12.84
CA ILE A 85 -14.15 5.18 11.43
C ILE A 85 -15.65 5.08 11.19
N GLN A 86 -16.35 4.30 12.01
CA GLN A 86 -17.80 4.12 11.91
C GLN A 86 -18.52 5.46 11.85
N LYS A 87 -18.23 6.34 12.82
CA LYS A 87 -18.82 7.69 12.89
C LYS A 87 -18.57 8.53 11.63
N ASN A 88 -17.40 8.38 10.99
CA ASN A 88 -17.02 9.20 9.83
C ASN A 88 -17.49 8.62 8.48
N VAL A 89 -17.91 7.35 8.46
CA VAL A 89 -18.37 6.69 7.22
C VAL A 89 -19.87 6.39 7.23
N GLU A 90 -20.59 6.75 8.29
CA GLU A 90 -22.06 6.58 8.43
C GLU A 90 -22.85 7.10 7.22
N ASP A 91 -22.45 8.25 6.67
CA ASP A 91 -23.10 8.86 5.50
C ASP A 91 -22.59 8.34 4.15
N CYS A 92 -21.67 7.36 4.16
CA CYS A 92 -21.07 6.82 2.94
C CYS A 92 -21.61 5.41 2.63
N PRO A 93 -22.59 5.27 1.72
CA PRO A 93 -23.23 3.98 1.42
C PRO A 93 -22.27 2.93 0.81
N ALA A 94 -21.07 3.32 0.38
CA ALA A 94 -20.08 2.43 -0.22
C ALA A 94 -19.12 1.75 0.78
N LEU A 95 -19.11 2.19 2.04
CA LEU A 95 -18.13 1.77 3.05
C LEU A 95 -18.60 0.85 4.20
N PRO A 96 -19.89 0.52 4.42
CA PRO A 96 -20.30 -0.21 5.62
C PRO A 96 -19.68 -1.61 5.76
N ASN A 97 -19.29 -2.25 4.65
CA ASN A 97 -18.71 -3.60 4.65
C ASN A 97 -17.20 -3.65 4.98
N PHE A 98 -16.57 -2.50 5.25
CA PHE A 98 -15.12 -2.38 5.52
C PHE A 98 -14.79 -1.88 6.93
N ILE A 99 -15.78 -1.74 7.81
CA ILE A 99 -15.64 -1.17 9.17
C ILE A 99 -15.27 -2.24 10.21
N HIS A 100 -14.34 -3.11 9.86
CA HIS A 100 -13.67 -3.96 10.84
C HIS A 100 -12.19 -3.88 10.50
N ILE A 101 -11.49 -2.97 11.18
CA ILE A 101 -10.04 -3.05 11.27
C ILE A 101 -9.78 -4.26 12.17
#